data_AF-A0A1H2VWF0-F1
#
_entry.id   AF-A0A1H2VWF0-F1
#
_cell.length_a   1.000
_cell.length_b   1.000
_cell.length_c   1.000
_cell.angle_alpha   90.00
_cell.angle_beta   90.00
_cell.angle_gamma   90.00
#
_symmetry.space_group_name_H-M   'P 1'
#
loop_
_entity.id
_entity.type
_entity.pdbx_description
1 polymer ?
#
loop_
_entity_poly.entity_id
_entity_poly.type
_entity_poly.pdbx_seq_one_letter_code
_entity_poly.pdbx_strand_id
1 'polypeptide(L)'
;MKKIGIIPLRKDSKGIPGKNKKKMLGRPLFSWVLTEAIFSDLDVVYVFTNDEEIINYVNKEYHWTSKVVALLRDEENADDTASTESVLLEFAEKINYDFSVLCLLQATSAFTLANDINQAINKVILEEFDSALTVVKTHRFTWNSAGSPQNYDIFNRARRQDFEGLLIENGAVYASTKEAFLTSKNRISGKIGLVEMHEESLTEIDSLTDWIVVENLLAERQKRQKSNQRIEYLVLDVDGVFTDGGIYYNAEGEMAKRFDMRDGMGLEILRQNGVQVMVLTSENSELVGQRMKKLQIQDTFLGVKDKYSFLKHILAIKNSSFGSVAYVGDDVNDLANICSSGWSFTPANATDIVKHHADIVLRNDSGTGAIREVCETILKYNKRYD
;
A
#
# COMPACT_ATOMS: atom_id res chain seq x y z
N MET A 1 20.59 12.26 13.17
CA MET A 1 20.10 13.07 12.04
C MET A 1 18.63 12.75 11.84
N LYS A 2 17.75 13.76 11.84
CA LYS A 2 16.30 13.56 11.71
C LYS A 2 15.92 13.44 10.24
N LYS A 3 15.44 12.27 9.82
CA LYS A 3 15.04 11.95 8.44
C LYS A 3 13.52 12.07 8.34
N ILE A 4 13.03 12.98 7.51
CA ILE A 4 11.61 13.24 7.35
C ILE A 4 11.15 12.88 5.94
N GLY A 5 10.04 12.15 5.84
CA GLY A 5 9.30 11.99 4.59
C GLY A 5 8.15 12.99 4.50
N ILE A 6 7.88 13.51 3.32
CA ILE A 6 6.69 14.29 3.00
C ILE A 6 5.96 13.66 1.81
N ILE A 7 4.67 13.40 1.99
CA ILE A 7 3.74 12.97 0.95
C ILE A 7 2.76 14.14 0.70
N PRO A 8 3.03 15.02 -0.28
CA PRO A 8 2.13 16.11 -0.61
C PRO A 8 0.91 15.58 -1.38
N LEU A 9 -0.29 15.87 -0.88
CA LEU A 9 -1.55 15.45 -1.48
C LEU A 9 -2.45 16.67 -1.68
N ARG A 10 -2.72 17.02 -2.93
CA ARG A 10 -3.75 18.02 -3.24
C ARG A 10 -5.14 17.40 -3.27
N LYS A 11 -6.14 18.18 -2.84
CA LYS A 11 -7.56 17.81 -2.90
C LYS A 11 -8.03 17.63 -4.35
N ASP A 12 -7.83 18.66 -5.17
CA ASP A 12 -8.30 18.70 -6.54
C ASP A 12 -7.24 18.17 -7.50
N SER A 13 -7.59 17.12 -8.24
CA SER A 13 -6.69 16.47 -9.20
C SER A 13 -7.28 16.58 -10.60
N LYS A 14 -6.58 17.30 -11.49
CA LYS A 14 -7.03 17.57 -12.87
C LYS A 14 -7.33 16.32 -13.71
N GLY A 15 -6.41 15.33 -13.70
CA GLY A 15 -6.53 14.14 -14.55
C GLY A 15 -7.55 13.12 -14.04
N ILE A 16 -7.51 12.82 -12.74
CA ILE A 16 -8.43 11.88 -12.09
C ILE A 16 -9.04 12.59 -10.87
N PRO A 17 -10.34 12.93 -10.89
CA PRO A 17 -11.00 13.56 -9.75
C PRO A 17 -10.81 12.73 -8.47
N GLY A 18 -10.36 13.37 -7.39
CA GLY A 18 -10.10 12.70 -6.11
C GLY A 18 -9.02 11.60 -6.19
N LYS A 19 -8.05 11.69 -7.11
CA LYS A 19 -6.99 10.69 -7.37
C LYS A 19 -6.42 10.05 -6.11
N ASN A 20 -6.07 10.88 -5.12
CA ASN A 20 -5.43 10.43 -3.88
C ASN A 20 -6.37 9.57 -3.01
N LYS A 21 -7.67 9.86 -3.00
CA LYS A 21 -8.69 9.11 -2.24
C LYS A 21 -9.24 7.89 -2.99
N LYS A 22 -9.12 7.88 -4.32
CA LYS A 22 -9.56 6.75 -5.15
C LYS A 22 -8.81 5.49 -4.72
N LYS A 23 -9.55 4.38 -4.63
CA LYS A 23 -9.02 3.10 -4.16
C LYS A 23 -8.34 2.33 -5.28
N MET A 24 -7.07 1.98 -5.09
CA MET A 24 -6.28 1.08 -5.93
C MET A 24 -6.07 -0.23 -5.16
N LEU A 25 -6.60 -1.33 -5.67
CA LEU A 25 -6.67 -2.63 -4.96
C LEU A 25 -7.26 -2.51 -3.55
N GLY A 26 -8.35 -1.74 -3.44
CA GLY A 26 -9.14 -1.65 -2.20
C GLY A 26 -8.75 -0.55 -1.23
N ARG A 27 -7.60 0.09 -1.42
CA ARG A 27 -7.06 1.10 -0.50
C ARG A 27 -6.74 2.42 -1.21
N PRO A 28 -6.84 3.59 -0.53
CA PRO A 28 -6.52 4.88 -1.15
C PRO A 28 -5.13 4.89 -1.79
N LEU A 29 -4.97 5.57 -2.92
CA LEU A 29 -3.72 5.59 -3.68
C LEU A 29 -2.50 5.96 -2.80
N PHE A 30 -2.60 7.05 -2.02
CA PHE A 30 -1.49 7.52 -1.20
C PHE A 30 -1.05 6.50 -0.13
N SER A 31 -1.96 5.61 0.28
CA SER A 31 -1.68 4.62 1.31
C SER A 31 -0.59 3.65 0.86
N TRP A 32 -0.41 3.40 -0.44
CA TRP A 32 0.68 2.55 -0.95
C TRP A 32 2.05 3.06 -0.57
N VAL A 33 2.31 4.35 -0.83
CA VAL A 33 3.57 5.00 -0.48
C VAL A 33 3.67 5.25 1.02
N LEU A 34 2.58 5.63 1.68
CA LEU A 34 2.56 5.88 3.13
C LEU A 34 2.94 4.63 3.93
N THR A 35 2.42 3.45 3.58
CA THR A 35 2.83 2.20 4.25
C THR A 35 4.33 1.99 4.16
N GLU A 36 4.89 2.10 2.96
CA GLU A 36 6.31 1.86 2.72
C GLU A 36 7.18 2.90 3.42
N ALA A 37 6.75 4.16 3.48
CA ALA A 37 7.39 5.20 4.25
C ALA A 37 7.40 4.90 5.76
N ILE A 38 6.32 4.37 6.33
CA ILE A 38 6.26 4.00 7.76
C ILE A 38 7.29 2.92 8.11
N PHE A 39 7.44 1.92 7.24
CA PHE A 39 8.38 0.80 7.41
C PHE A 39 9.79 1.09 6.89
N SER A 40 10.05 2.30 6.42
CA SER A 40 11.40 2.77 6.04
C SER A 40 12.16 3.31 7.26
N ASP A 41 13.40 3.73 7.00
CA ASP A 41 14.32 4.34 7.97
C ASP A 41 13.98 5.82 8.25
N LEU A 42 12.87 6.33 7.72
CA LEU A 42 12.34 7.64 8.09
C LEU A 42 11.92 7.66 9.57
N ASP A 43 12.22 8.78 10.23
CA ASP A 43 11.87 8.99 11.63
C ASP A 43 10.41 9.49 11.75
N VAL A 44 9.98 10.34 10.82
CA VAL A 44 8.61 10.87 10.73
C VAL A 44 8.19 10.99 9.26
N VAL A 45 6.92 10.68 8.96
CA VAL A 45 6.30 10.80 7.65
C VAL A 45 5.12 11.77 7.76
N TYR A 46 5.18 12.86 6.99
CA TYR A 46 4.13 13.86 6.95
C TYR A 46 3.23 13.61 5.74
N VAL A 47 1.92 13.51 5.99
CA VAL A 47 0.92 13.62 4.93
C VAL A 47 0.50 15.08 4.87
N PHE A 48 0.93 15.79 3.84
CA PHE A 48 0.78 17.24 3.73
C PHE A 48 -0.31 17.58 2.71
N THR A 49 -1.45 18.09 3.17
CA THR A 49 -2.65 18.18 2.32
C THR A 49 -3.60 19.31 2.70
N ASN A 50 -4.37 19.81 1.74
CA ASN A 50 -5.51 20.69 1.99
C ASN A 50 -6.86 19.95 2.04
N ASP A 51 -6.86 18.60 2.02
CA ASP A 51 -8.07 17.79 2.14
C ASP A 51 -8.26 17.29 3.59
N GLU A 52 -9.19 17.90 4.32
CA GLU A 52 -9.53 17.50 5.70
C GLU A 52 -10.02 16.04 5.80
N GLU A 53 -10.61 15.48 4.74
CA GLU A 53 -11.01 14.06 4.75
C GLU A 53 -9.79 13.15 4.79
N ILE A 54 -8.70 13.53 4.10
CA ILE A 54 -7.43 12.80 4.15
C ILE A 54 -6.81 12.93 5.55
N ILE A 55 -6.82 14.13 6.15
CA ILE A 55 -6.33 14.32 7.52
C ILE A 55 -7.08 13.42 8.50
N ASN A 56 -8.40 13.44 8.45
CA ASN A 56 -9.26 12.62 9.32
C ASN A 56 -9.05 11.12 9.08
N TYR A 57 -8.92 10.71 7.82
CA TYR A 57 -8.61 9.32 7.46
C TYR A 57 -7.24 8.90 8.01
N VAL A 58 -6.20 9.70 7.85
CA VAL A 58 -4.86 9.37 8.34
C VAL A 58 -4.85 9.27 9.86
N ASN A 59 -5.42 10.24 10.57
CA ASN A 59 -5.49 10.24 12.03
C ASN A 59 -6.28 9.03 12.56
N LYS A 60 -7.36 8.63 11.86
CA LYS A 60 -8.17 7.48 12.26
C LYS A 60 -7.50 6.15 11.90
N GLU A 61 -6.94 5.99 10.72
CA GLU A 61 -6.52 4.68 10.20
C GLU A 61 -5.05 4.36 10.54
N TYR A 62 -4.24 5.35 10.90
CA TYR A 62 -2.81 5.21 11.20
C TYR A 62 -2.45 5.55 12.66
N HIS A 63 -3.44 5.63 13.56
CA HIS A 63 -3.24 5.91 15.00
C HIS A 63 -2.35 4.88 15.72
N TRP A 64 -2.13 3.70 15.13
CA TRP A 64 -1.27 2.65 15.66
C TRP A 64 0.24 2.96 15.53
N THR A 65 0.62 4.05 14.84
CA THR A 65 2.01 4.50 14.75
C THR A 65 2.16 5.98 15.07
N SER A 66 3.21 6.34 15.81
CA SER A 66 3.59 7.73 16.06
C SER A 66 4.43 8.34 14.93
N LYS A 67 4.82 7.55 13.92
CA LYS A 67 5.63 8.04 12.80
C LYS A 67 4.86 8.92 11.83
N VAL A 68 3.53 8.81 11.78
CA VAL A 68 2.71 9.52 10.78
C VAL A 68 2.12 10.78 11.38
N VAL A 69 2.28 11.89 10.68
CA VAL A 69 1.67 13.18 11.05
C VAL A 69 0.90 13.73 9.85
N ALA A 70 -0.39 13.95 10.03
CA ALA A 70 -1.21 14.63 9.03
C ALA A 70 -1.14 16.16 9.27
N LEU A 71 -0.71 16.92 8.28
CA LEU A 71 -0.50 18.37 8.39
C LEU A 71 -1.26 19.12 7.29
N LEU A 72 -1.95 20.20 7.69
CA LEU A 72 -2.71 21.03 6.76
C LEU A 72 -1.78 21.93 5.94
N ARG A 73 -1.98 21.91 4.62
CA ARG A 73 -1.35 22.80 3.65
C ARG A 73 -2.22 24.02 3.39
N ASP A 74 -1.60 25.16 3.17
CA ASP A 74 -2.27 26.41 2.84
C ASP A 74 -2.89 26.36 1.43
N GLU A 75 -4.04 27.01 1.24
CA GLU A 75 -4.78 26.98 -0.02
C GLU A 75 -4.01 27.61 -1.19
N GLU A 76 -3.12 28.58 -0.91
CA GLU A 76 -2.31 29.27 -1.94
C GLU A 76 -1.36 28.33 -2.68
N ASN A 77 -0.83 27.31 -2.00
CA ASN A 77 0.01 26.27 -2.60
C ASN A 77 -0.79 25.01 -2.95
N ALA A 78 -2.12 25.11 -2.97
CA ALA A 78 -3.00 24.01 -3.30
C ALA A 78 -3.55 23.99 -4.71
N ASP A 79 -3.38 25.09 -5.45
CA ASP A 79 -3.80 25.23 -6.84
C ASP A 79 -2.82 24.55 -7.81
N ASP A 80 -3.27 24.35 -9.06
CA ASP A 80 -2.54 23.67 -10.13
C ASP A 80 -1.27 24.40 -10.61
N THR A 81 -1.05 25.62 -10.15
CA THR A 81 0.13 26.43 -10.48
C THR A 81 1.23 26.33 -9.44
N ALA A 82 0.95 25.76 -8.26
CA ALA A 82 1.92 25.56 -7.21
C ALA A 82 2.97 24.54 -7.65
N SER A 83 4.24 24.94 -7.62
CA SER A 83 5.33 24.01 -7.90
C SER A 83 5.52 23.06 -6.72
N THR A 84 6.11 21.90 -6.98
CA THR A 84 6.51 20.99 -5.90
C THR A 84 7.48 21.69 -4.93
N GLU A 85 8.34 22.57 -5.46
CA GLU A 85 9.27 23.38 -4.67
C GLU A 85 8.56 24.32 -3.71
N SER A 86 7.50 25.02 -4.13
CA SER A 86 6.77 25.94 -3.23
C SER A 86 6.09 25.18 -2.09
N VAL A 87 5.53 24.00 -2.39
CA VAL A 87 4.93 23.10 -1.39
C VAL A 87 5.97 22.60 -0.39
N LEU A 88 7.17 22.22 -0.86
CA LEU A 88 8.25 21.78 0.03
C LEU A 88 8.79 22.89 0.92
N LEU A 89 8.86 24.12 0.41
CA LEU A 89 9.30 25.29 1.18
C LEU A 89 8.28 25.64 2.27
N GLU A 90 6.99 25.70 1.94
CA GLU A 90 5.92 25.91 2.91
C GLU A 90 5.95 24.84 4.01
N PHE A 91 6.06 23.57 3.61
CA PHE A 91 6.17 22.47 4.57
C PHE A 91 7.36 22.67 5.50
N ALA A 92 8.54 22.95 4.94
CA ALA A 92 9.76 23.15 5.70
C ALA A 92 9.63 24.31 6.70
N GLU A 93 8.97 25.40 6.32
CA GLU A 93 8.64 26.52 7.21
C GLU A 93 7.70 26.09 8.35
N LYS A 94 6.61 25.38 8.05
CA LYS A 94 5.63 24.93 9.06
C LYS A 94 6.22 24.00 10.12
N ILE A 95 7.23 23.20 9.76
CA ILE A 95 7.96 22.34 10.70
C ILE A 95 9.21 23.00 11.29
N ASN A 96 9.39 24.31 11.11
CA ASN A 96 10.55 25.08 11.58
C ASN A 96 11.91 24.52 11.09
N TYR A 97 11.91 23.95 9.89
CA TYR A 97 13.07 23.30 9.28
C TYR A 97 13.68 22.20 10.15
N ASP A 98 12.87 21.54 10.99
CA ASP A 98 13.34 20.51 11.92
C ASP A 98 13.54 19.16 11.21
N PHE A 99 14.58 19.10 10.36
CA PHE A 99 15.08 17.91 9.70
C PHE A 99 16.58 18.02 9.39
N SER A 100 17.22 16.89 9.17
CA SER A 100 18.55 16.76 8.58
C SER A 100 18.48 16.31 7.13
N VAL A 101 17.52 15.43 6.82
CA VAL A 101 17.22 14.94 5.46
C VAL A 101 15.73 15.09 5.20
N LEU A 102 15.38 15.66 4.05
CA LEU A 102 14.01 15.80 3.56
C LEU A 102 13.80 14.84 2.39
N CYS A 103 12.83 13.95 2.51
CA CYS A 103 12.44 12.99 1.49
C CYS A 103 11.07 13.33 0.92
N LEU A 104 11.00 13.81 -0.32
CA LEU A 104 9.74 13.93 -1.06
C LEU A 104 9.34 12.54 -1.59
N LEU A 105 8.10 12.16 -1.32
CA LEU A 105 7.50 10.89 -1.71
C LEU A 105 6.19 11.14 -2.47
N GLN A 106 6.13 10.81 -3.76
CA GLN A 106 4.93 11.08 -4.57
C GLN A 106 3.96 9.90 -4.55
N ALA A 107 2.72 10.14 -4.12
CA ALA A 107 1.66 9.12 -4.08
C ALA A 107 1.32 8.49 -5.45
N THR A 108 1.65 9.16 -6.55
CA THR A 108 1.48 8.66 -7.92
C THR A 108 2.46 7.54 -8.29
N SER A 109 3.51 7.33 -7.50
CA SER A 109 4.49 6.27 -7.68
C SER A 109 4.18 5.11 -6.73
N ALA A 110 3.03 4.45 -6.92
CA ALA A 110 2.50 3.39 -6.04
C ALA A 110 3.43 2.16 -5.89
N PHE A 111 4.45 2.03 -6.74
CA PHE A 111 5.46 0.98 -6.70
C PHE A 111 6.62 1.24 -5.74
N THR A 112 6.68 2.42 -5.11
CA THR A 112 7.73 2.79 -4.15
C THR A 112 7.76 1.81 -2.98
N LEU A 113 8.92 1.24 -2.65
CA LEU A 113 9.13 0.40 -1.46
C LEU A 113 9.93 1.11 -0.37
N ALA A 114 9.84 0.60 0.85
CA ALA A 114 10.66 1.06 1.98
C ALA A 114 12.16 1.00 1.65
N ASN A 115 12.59 -0.03 0.91
CA ASN A 115 13.98 -0.17 0.48
C ASN A 115 14.42 0.91 -0.52
N ASP A 116 13.53 1.39 -1.39
CA ASP A 116 13.86 2.47 -2.34
C ASP A 116 14.07 3.79 -1.58
N ILE A 117 13.20 4.05 -0.58
CA ILE A 117 13.32 5.18 0.34
C ILE A 117 14.65 5.09 1.11
N ASN A 118 14.96 3.93 1.68
CA ASN A 118 16.19 3.70 2.45
C ASN A 118 17.44 3.89 1.59
N GLN A 119 17.44 3.39 0.35
CA GLN A 119 18.56 3.62 -0.57
C GLN A 119 18.76 5.11 -0.88
N ALA A 120 17.69 5.87 -1.11
CA ALA A 120 17.80 7.31 -1.34
C ALA A 120 18.35 8.05 -0.10
N ILE A 121 17.91 7.67 1.11
CA ILE A 121 18.46 8.19 2.37
C ILE A 121 19.94 7.84 2.50
N ASN A 122 20.33 6.60 2.20
CA ASN A 122 21.71 6.13 2.30
C ASN A 122 22.64 6.85 1.32
N LYS A 123 22.18 7.19 0.12
CA LYS A 123 22.94 8.04 -0.81
C LYS A 123 23.34 9.36 -0.13
N VAL A 124 22.41 9.99 0.57
CA VAL A 124 22.65 11.28 1.22
C VAL A 124 23.49 11.13 2.49
N ILE A 125 23.20 10.15 3.34
CA ILE A 125 23.82 10.04 4.68
C ILE A 125 25.15 9.28 4.66
N LEU A 126 25.25 8.19 3.90
CA LEU A 126 26.40 7.28 3.93
C LEU A 126 27.37 7.52 2.77
N GLU A 127 26.87 7.92 1.60
CA GLU A 127 27.68 8.12 0.39
C GLU A 127 27.99 9.60 0.11
N GLU A 128 27.60 10.50 1.02
CA GLU A 128 27.90 11.94 0.98
C GLU A 128 27.50 12.58 -0.35
N PHE A 129 26.28 12.28 -0.82
CA PHE A 129 25.59 13.05 -1.84
C PHE A 129 24.77 14.17 -1.20
N ASP A 130 24.65 15.30 -1.90
CA ASP A 130 23.83 16.43 -1.46
C ASP A 130 22.33 16.14 -1.62
N SER A 131 22.01 15.40 -2.68
CA SER A 131 20.67 14.91 -2.97
C SER A 131 20.71 13.57 -3.71
N ALA A 132 19.58 12.87 -3.72
CA ALA A 132 19.40 11.64 -4.47
C ALA A 132 17.97 11.55 -5.02
N LEU A 133 17.81 10.89 -6.16
CA LEU A 133 16.51 10.58 -6.74
C LEU A 133 16.44 9.16 -7.26
N THR A 134 15.23 8.66 -7.35
CA THR A 134 14.94 7.41 -8.02
C THR A 134 14.85 7.57 -9.54
N VAL A 135 15.38 6.59 -10.25
CA VAL A 135 15.39 6.53 -11.71
C VAL A 135 15.05 5.13 -12.18
N VAL A 136 14.59 4.99 -13.41
CA VAL A 136 14.37 3.71 -14.08
C VAL A 136 15.25 3.61 -15.32
N LYS A 137 15.94 2.49 -15.46
CA LYS A 137 16.75 2.19 -16.64
C LYS A 137 15.88 1.74 -17.81
N THR A 138 15.95 2.49 -18.91
CA THR A 138 15.18 2.24 -20.13
C THR A 138 16.07 1.97 -21.33
N HIS A 139 15.62 1.11 -22.23
CA HIS A 139 16.33 0.78 -23.48
C HIS A 139 15.61 1.35 -24.71
N ARG A 140 14.92 2.49 -24.53
CA ARG A 140 14.16 3.16 -25.58
C ARG A 140 15.07 4.04 -26.43
N PHE A 141 14.86 4.00 -27.73
CA PHE A 141 15.51 4.91 -28.67
C PHE A 141 14.70 6.19 -28.75
N THR A 142 15.32 7.34 -28.51
CA THR A 142 14.64 8.64 -28.49
C THR A 142 15.06 9.50 -29.67
N TRP A 143 14.14 10.31 -30.14
CA TRP A 143 14.30 11.23 -31.26
C TRP A 143 13.84 12.62 -30.81
N ASN A 144 14.53 13.66 -31.24
CA ASN A 144 14.09 15.04 -30.98
C ASN A 144 13.05 15.49 -32.02
N SER A 145 12.47 16.68 -31.80
CA SER A 145 11.48 17.28 -32.70
C SER A 145 12.00 17.61 -34.10
N ALA A 146 13.32 17.70 -34.28
CA ALA A 146 13.96 17.89 -35.57
C ALA A 146 14.13 16.57 -36.35
N GLY A 147 13.72 15.43 -35.78
CA GLY A 147 13.83 14.13 -36.43
C GLY A 147 15.26 13.60 -36.46
N SER A 148 16.08 13.89 -35.45
CA SER A 148 17.39 13.23 -35.26
C SER A 148 17.42 12.33 -34.01
N PRO A 149 18.11 11.18 -34.07
CA PRO A 149 18.24 10.26 -32.95
C PRO A 149 19.09 10.90 -31.85
N GLN A 150 18.67 10.77 -30.59
CA GLN A 150 19.37 11.40 -29.46
C GLN A 150 20.36 10.47 -28.77
N ASN A 151 20.12 9.16 -28.79
CA ASN A 151 20.85 8.19 -27.95
C ASN A 151 21.31 6.94 -28.70
N TYR A 152 21.27 6.93 -30.04
CA TYR A 152 21.76 5.82 -30.85
C TYR A 152 22.13 6.25 -32.28
N ASP A 153 22.89 5.40 -32.98
CA ASP A 153 23.18 5.54 -34.41
C ASP A 153 22.15 4.76 -35.25
N ILE A 154 21.49 5.44 -36.19
CA ILE A 154 20.48 4.85 -37.08
C ILE A 154 21.08 3.82 -38.04
N PHE A 155 22.36 3.95 -38.42
CA PHE A 155 23.03 3.01 -39.30
C PHE A 155 23.60 1.80 -38.55
N ASN A 156 23.81 1.94 -37.24
CA ASN A 156 24.33 0.89 -36.37
C ASN A 156 23.45 0.71 -35.13
N ARG A 157 22.16 0.41 -35.34
CA ARG A 157 21.20 0.26 -34.24
C ARG A 157 21.55 -0.93 -33.34
N ALA A 158 21.99 -0.62 -32.13
CA ALA A 158 22.31 -1.62 -31.11
C ALA A 158 21.09 -2.49 -30.75
N ARG A 159 21.34 -3.75 -30.41
CA ARG A 159 20.31 -4.64 -29.82
C ARG A 159 20.11 -4.24 -28.35
N ARG A 160 18.99 -4.63 -27.74
CA ARG A 160 18.67 -4.28 -26.34
C ARG A 160 19.79 -4.67 -25.37
N GLN A 161 20.41 -5.83 -25.56
CA GLN A 161 21.50 -6.34 -24.74
C GLN A 161 22.83 -5.59 -24.92
N ASP A 162 23.01 -4.89 -26.03
CA ASP A 162 24.24 -4.17 -26.38
C ASP A 162 24.09 -2.65 -26.18
N PHE A 163 22.94 -2.22 -25.64
CA PHE A 163 22.61 -0.82 -25.43
C PHE A 163 22.55 -0.55 -23.93
N GLU A 164 23.41 0.34 -23.41
CA GLU A 164 23.43 0.66 -21.98
C GLU A 164 22.13 1.31 -21.50
N GLY A 165 21.34 1.92 -22.40
CA GLY A 165 20.08 2.56 -22.06
C GLY A 165 20.24 3.99 -21.55
N LEU A 166 19.13 4.55 -21.07
CA LEU A 166 19.07 5.83 -20.37
C LEU A 166 18.41 5.64 -19.02
N LEU A 167 18.77 6.49 -18.06
CA LEU A 167 18.09 6.60 -16.78
C LEU A 167 17.05 7.71 -16.87
N ILE A 168 15.81 7.40 -16.50
CA ILE A 168 14.69 8.34 -16.48
C ILE A 168 14.19 8.51 -15.04
N GLU A 169 14.07 9.75 -14.58
CA GLU A 169 13.40 10.11 -13.32
C GLU A 169 11.95 9.63 -13.33
N ASN A 170 11.51 8.99 -12.24
CA ASN A 170 10.20 8.33 -12.16
C ASN A 170 9.29 8.89 -11.06
N GLY A 171 9.61 10.07 -10.53
CA GLY A 171 8.73 10.73 -9.56
C GLY A 171 8.71 10.13 -8.16
N ALA A 172 9.35 8.98 -7.89
CA ALA A 172 9.02 8.21 -6.70
C ALA A 172 9.60 8.80 -5.40
N VAL A 173 10.92 8.95 -5.33
CA VAL A 173 11.62 9.41 -4.13
C VAL A 173 12.68 10.44 -4.49
N TYR A 174 12.70 11.54 -3.75
CA TYR A 174 13.80 12.52 -3.76
C TYR A 174 14.26 12.75 -2.34
N ALA A 175 15.53 12.52 -2.04
CA ALA A 175 16.13 12.81 -0.75
C ALA A 175 17.12 13.96 -0.89
N SER A 176 17.08 14.95 -0.01
CA SER A 176 18.04 16.06 0.02
C SER A 176 18.50 16.34 1.44
N THR A 177 19.77 16.72 1.59
CA THR A 177 20.23 17.31 2.86
C THR A 177 19.49 18.63 3.10
N LYS A 178 19.35 19.01 4.38
CA LYS A 178 18.82 20.33 4.74
C LYS A 178 19.62 21.46 4.10
N GLU A 179 20.95 21.38 4.07
CA GLU A 179 21.81 22.42 3.50
C GLU A 179 21.59 22.59 1.99
N ALA A 180 21.58 21.49 1.24
CA ALA A 180 21.35 21.51 -0.21
C ALA A 180 19.96 22.05 -0.55
N PHE A 181 18.93 21.59 0.17
CA PHE A 181 17.56 22.07 -0.02
C PHE A 181 17.42 23.57 0.28
N LEU A 182 17.97 24.06 1.40
CA LEU A 182 17.83 25.47 1.79
C LEU A 182 18.61 26.42 0.87
N THR A 183 19.78 25.99 0.39
CA THR A 183 20.62 26.80 -0.49
C THR A 183 20.01 26.91 -1.89
N SER A 184 19.55 25.78 -2.44
CA SER A 184 19.02 25.72 -3.81
C SER A 184 17.54 26.07 -3.91
N LYS A 185 16.79 25.92 -2.81
CA LYS A 185 15.31 25.94 -2.79
C LYS A 185 14.69 24.93 -3.75
N ASN A 186 15.41 23.85 -4.06
CA ASN A 186 15.00 22.82 -5.00
C ASN A 186 15.09 21.44 -4.34
N ARG A 187 14.19 20.52 -4.73
CA ARG A 187 14.16 19.13 -4.24
C ARG A 187 15.41 18.32 -4.60
N ILE A 188 16.17 18.77 -5.61
CA ILE A 188 17.39 18.15 -6.11
C ILE A 188 18.44 19.21 -6.42
N SER A 189 19.66 19.03 -5.91
CA SER A 189 20.79 19.95 -6.15
C SER A 189 22.13 19.35 -5.73
N GLY A 190 23.22 20.02 -6.08
CA GLY A 190 24.58 19.63 -5.68
C GLY A 190 25.05 18.34 -6.36
N LYS A 191 25.79 17.51 -5.62
CA LYS A 191 26.21 16.18 -6.01
C LYS A 191 25.03 15.22 -5.88
N ILE A 192 24.56 14.69 -7.01
CA ILE A 192 23.31 13.91 -7.10
C ILE A 192 23.62 12.39 -7.16
N GLY A 193 23.00 11.64 -6.25
CA GLY A 193 23.00 10.17 -6.25
C GLY A 193 21.78 9.60 -6.98
N LEU A 194 21.95 8.47 -7.67
CA LEU A 194 20.86 7.78 -8.37
C LEU A 194 20.51 6.47 -7.67
N VAL A 195 19.22 6.19 -7.54
CA VAL A 195 18.68 4.91 -7.04
C VAL A 195 17.85 4.27 -8.16
N GLU A 196 18.32 3.16 -8.69
CA GLU A 196 17.62 2.46 -9.77
C GLU A 196 16.43 1.64 -9.22
N MET A 197 15.24 1.91 -9.74
CA MET A 197 14.02 1.14 -9.48
C MET A 197 13.67 0.25 -10.68
N HIS A 198 12.81 -0.75 -10.44
CA HIS A 198 12.38 -1.71 -11.46
C HIS A 198 11.59 -1.04 -12.61
N GLU A 199 11.64 -1.62 -13.82
CA GLU A 199 11.02 -1.03 -15.03
C GLU A 199 9.53 -0.69 -14.88
N GLU A 200 8.79 -1.48 -14.09
CA GLU A 200 7.35 -1.28 -13.83
C GLU A 200 7.03 0.03 -13.07
N SER A 201 8.00 0.62 -12.36
CA SER A 201 7.81 1.88 -11.63
C SER A 201 7.98 3.13 -12.48
N LEU A 202 8.15 3.00 -13.79
CA LEU A 202 8.25 4.13 -14.71
C LEU A 202 6.89 4.78 -15.03
N THR A 203 5.79 4.02 -14.93
CA THR A 203 4.46 4.52 -15.27
C THR A 203 3.89 5.36 -14.13
N GLU A 204 3.74 6.66 -14.37
CA GLU A 204 3.05 7.59 -13.47
C GLU A 204 1.53 7.59 -13.71
N ILE A 205 0.76 7.81 -12.64
CA ILE A 205 -0.70 7.78 -12.70
C ILE A 205 -1.23 9.18 -12.98
N ASP A 206 -1.47 9.51 -14.25
CA ASP A 206 -2.04 10.80 -14.66
C ASP A 206 -3.43 10.69 -15.29
N SER A 207 -3.71 9.56 -15.93
CA SER A 207 -4.99 9.25 -16.57
C SER A 207 -5.62 7.97 -16.04
N LEU A 208 -6.89 7.73 -16.38
CA LEU A 208 -7.57 6.48 -16.06
C LEU A 208 -6.95 5.26 -16.78
N THR A 209 -6.29 5.46 -17.93
CA THR A 209 -5.56 4.39 -18.61
C THR A 209 -4.36 3.97 -17.78
N ASP A 210 -3.60 4.94 -17.27
CA ASP A 210 -2.46 4.68 -16.39
C ASP A 210 -2.92 3.98 -15.11
N TRP A 211 -4.08 4.40 -14.57
CA TRP A 211 -4.69 3.74 -13.42
C TRP A 211 -4.90 2.24 -13.64
N ILE A 212 -5.51 1.85 -14.77
CA ILE A 212 -5.77 0.45 -15.11
C ILE A 212 -4.45 -0.31 -15.22
N VAL A 213 -3.45 0.27 -15.90
CA VAL A 213 -2.14 -0.38 -16.08
C VAL A 213 -1.44 -0.57 -14.74
N VAL A 214 -1.34 0.50 -13.94
CA VAL A 214 -0.64 0.49 -12.65
C VAL A 214 -1.33 -0.44 -11.65
N GLU A 215 -2.66 -0.44 -11.58
CA GLU A 215 -3.40 -1.32 -10.68
C GLU A 215 -3.17 -2.81 -11.00
N ASN A 216 -3.20 -3.18 -12.28
CA ASN A 216 -2.92 -4.56 -12.69
C ASN A 216 -1.46 -4.95 -12.44
N LEU A 217 -0.51 -4.09 -12.81
CA LEU A 217 0.93 -4.34 -12.56
C LEU A 217 1.22 -4.46 -11.07
N LEU A 218 0.59 -3.64 -10.23
CA LEU A 218 0.74 -3.68 -8.78
C LEU A 218 0.18 -4.98 -8.21
N ALA A 219 -1.00 -5.43 -8.67
CA ALA A 219 -1.56 -6.70 -8.25
C ALA A 219 -0.66 -7.89 -8.63
N GLU A 220 -0.17 -7.92 -9.87
CA GLU A 220 0.72 -8.98 -10.34
C GLU A 220 2.08 -8.96 -9.63
N ARG A 221 2.60 -7.78 -9.29
CA ARG A 221 3.80 -7.67 -8.46
C ARG A 221 3.57 -8.29 -7.08
N GLN A 222 2.47 -7.96 -6.40
CA GLN A 222 2.17 -8.53 -5.08
C GLN A 222 2.06 -10.06 -5.16
N LYS A 223 1.35 -10.58 -6.17
CA LYS A 223 1.22 -12.03 -6.41
C LYS A 223 2.57 -12.69 -6.67
N ARG A 224 3.42 -12.08 -7.50
CA ARG A 224 4.78 -12.58 -7.80
C ARG A 224 5.68 -12.62 -6.57
N GLN A 225 5.47 -11.71 -5.62
CA GLN A 225 6.23 -11.62 -4.38
C GLN A 225 5.70 -12.52 -3.27
N LYS A 226 4.56 -13.22 -3.47
CA LYS A 226 4.08 -14.21 -2.51
C LYS A 226 5.14 -15.25 -2.23
N SER A 227 5.25 -15.62 -0.96
CA SER A 227 6.03 -16.77 -0.51
C SER A 227 5.13 -17.68 0.31
N ASN A 228 5.16 -18.99 0.04
CA ASN A 228 4.29 -19.93 0.73
C ASN A 228 5.07 -20.52 1.90
N GLN A 229 4.67 -20.17 3.12
CA GLN A 229 5.24 -20.70 4.37
C GLN A 229 4.20 -21.56 5.08
N ARG A 230 4.56 -22.15 6.22
CA ARG A 230 3.58 -22.75 7.14
C ARG A 230 2.61 -21.64 7.57
N ILE A 231 1.31 -21.91 7.52
CA ILE A 231 0.30 -20.91 7.90
C ILE A 231 0.25 -20.82 9.42
N GLU A 232 0.55 -19.64 9.93
CA GLU A 232 0.48 -19.30 11.35
C GLU A 232 -0.76 -18.48 11.66
N TYR A 233 -1.29 -17.75 10.67
CA TYR A 233 -2.40 -16.82 10.84
C TYR A 233 -3.48 -17.04 9.79
N LEU A 234 -4.73 -17.17 10.22
CA LEU A 234 -5.91 -17.03 9.38
C LEU A 234 -6.54 -15.67 9.65
N VAL A 235 -6.56 -14.79 8.64
CA VAL A 235 -7.16 -13.45 8.70
C VAL A 235 -8.46 -13.44 7.90
N LEU A 236 -9.52 -12.93 8.50
CA LEU A 236 -10.88 -13.01 7.96
C LEU A 236 -11.52 -11.61 7.92
N ASP A 237 -12.08 -11.21 6.78
CA ASP A 237 -13.15 -10.21 6.80
C ASP A 237 -14.41 -10.77 7.49
N VAL A 238 -15.36 -9.92 7.81
CA VAL A 238 -16.65 -10.27 8.42
C VAL A 238 -17.75 -10.31 7.38
N ASP A 239 -18.06 -9.16 6.79
CA ASP A 239 -19.11 -9.05 5.80
C ASP A 239 -18.74 -9.86 4.56
N GLY A 240 -19.68 -10.65 4.06
CA GLY A 240 -19.46 -11.50 2.90
C GLY A 240 -18.45 -12.64 3.11
N VAL A 241 -17.96 -12.87 4.33
CA VAL A 241 -17.12 -14.03 4.70
C VAL A 241 -17.76 -14.83 5.85
N PHE A 242 -17.89 -14.22 7.03
CA PHE A 242 -18.62 -14.81 8.17
C PHE A 242 -20.13 -14.79 7.95
N THR A 243 -20.61 -13.77 7.24
CA THR A 243 -22.02 -13.55 6.92
C THR A 243 -22.24 -13.78 5.44
N ASP A 244 -23.49 -14.01 5.04
CA ASP A 244 -23.89 -14.13 3.64
C ASP A 244 -23.97 -12.79 2.90
N GLY A 245 -23.41 -11.71 3.48
CA GLY A 245 -23.55 -10.33 3.01
C GLY A 245 -24.89 -9.67 3.37
N GLY A 246 -25.82 -10.42 3.98
CA GLY A 246 -27.11 -9.91 4.43
C GLY A 246 -27.04 -9.25 5.81
N ILE A 247 -27.74 -8.12 5.95
CA ILE A 247 -27.92 -7.43 7.22
C ILE A 247 -29.41 -7.15 7.43
N TYR A 248 -29.95 -7.51 8.59
CA TYR A 248 -31.33 -7.19 8.96
C TYR A 248 -31.37 -5.82 9.63
N TYR A 249 -32.16 -4.90 9.07
CA TYR A 249 -32.35 -3.54 9.59
C TYR A 249 -33.75 -3.33 10.17
N ASN A 250 -33.84 -2.52 11.21
CA ASN A 250 -35.08 -1.92 11.71
C ASN A 250 -34.98 -0.38 11.64
N ALA A 251 -35.96 0.33 12.23
CA ALA A 251 -35.98 1.79 12.21
C ALA A 251 -34.83 2.43 13.03
N GLU A 252 -34.26 1.69 13.97
CA GLU A 252 -33.18 2.13 14.85
C GLU A 252 -31.77 1.79 14.33
N GLY A 253 -31.67 0.96 13.29
CA GLY A 253 -30.41 0.60 12.63
C GLY A 253 -30.24 -0.90 12.42
N GLU A 254 -28.99 -1.36 12.53
CA GLU A 254 -28.63 -2.77 12.39
C GLU A 254 -29.23 -3.60 13.54
N MET A 255 -30.03 -4.62 13.20
CA MET A 255 -30.70 -5.51 14.16
C MET A 255 -29.99 -6.85 14.31
N ALA A 256 -29.62 -7.50 13.21
CA ALA A 256 -29.08 -8.86 13.24
C ALA A 256 -28.20 -9.20 12.02
N LYS A 257 -27.24 -10.10 12.25
CA LYS A 257 -26.50 -10.83 11.21
C LYS A 257 -26.54 -12.34 11.48
N ARG A 258 -26.54 -13.15 10.42
CA ARG A 258 -26.52 -14.60 10.51
C ARG A 258 -25.08 -15.12 10.40
N PHE A 259 -24.71 -16.05 11.28
CA PHE A 259 -23.41 -16.72 11.28
C PHE A 259 -23.58 -18.24 11.28
N ASP A 260 -22.70 -18.95 10.60
CA ASP A 260 -22.73 -20.42 10.59
C ASP A 260 -22.04 -21.01 11.83
N MET A 261 -22.60 -22.11 12.37
CA MET A 261 -22.02 -22.80 13.53
C MET A 261 -20.85 -23.72 13.17
N ARG A 262 -20.85 -24.29 11.96
CA ARG A 262 -19.77 -25.18 11.45
C ARG A 262 -18.51 -24.36 11.19
N ASP A 263 -18.66 -23.14 10.70
CA ASP A 263 -17.57 -22.17 10.57
C ASP A 263 -16.94 -21.89 11.94
N GLY A 264 -17.76 -21.64 12.97
CA GLY A 264 -17.28 -21.47 14.35
C GLY A 264 -16.49 -22.67 14.88
N MET A 265 -16.99 -23.89 14.67
CA MET A 265 -16.28 -25.12 15.04
C MET A 265 -14.98 -25.30 14.25
N GLY A 266 -14.97 -24.95 12.95
CA GLY A 266 -13.75 -24.98 12.13
C GLY A 266 -12.64 -24.10 12.69
N LEU A 267 -12.98 -22.88 13.10
CA LEU A 267 -12.04 -21.93 13.71
C LEU A 267 -11.51 -22.42 15.06
N GLU A 268 -12.36 -23.06 15.86
CA GLU A 268 -11.92 -23.67 17.14
C GLU A 268 -10.90 -24.78 16.92
N ILE A 269 -11.19 -25.72 16.01
CA ILE A 269 -10.26 -26.80 15.65
C ILE A 269 -8.96 -26.23 15.11
N LEU A 270 -9.03 -25.20 14.25
CA LEU A 270 -7.87 -24.58 13.65
C LEU A 270 -6.94 -23.97 14.72
N ARG A 271 -7.50 -23.27 15.72
CA ARG A 271 -6.74 -22.74 16.86
C ARG A 271 -6.10 -23.82 17.73
N GLN A 272 -6.81 -24.94 17.96
CA GLN A 272 -6.25 -26.09 18.70
C GLN A 272 -5.03 -26.71 17.99
N ASN A 273 -4.86 -26.45 16.68
CA ASN A 273 -3.72 -26.89 15.88
C ASN A 273 -2.68 -25.76 15.67
N GLY A 274 -2.69 -24.73 16.52
CA GLY A 274 -1.64 -23.73 16.59
C GLY A 274 -1.69 -22.64 15.50
N VAL A 275 -2.82 -22.47 14.80
CA VAL A 275 -3.03 -21.36 13.87
C VAL A 275 -3.85 -20.28 14.56
N GLN A 276 -3.30 -19.06 14.66
CA GLN A 276 -3.99 -17.92 15.23
C GLN A 276 -5.03 -17.38 14.26
N VAL A 277 -6.21 -17.04 14.77
CA VAL A 277 -7.29 -16.46 13.96
C VAL A 277 -7.36 -14.96 14.26
N MET A 278 -7.39 -14.14 13.21
CA MET A 278 -7.62 -12.70 13.29
C MET A 278 -8.85 -12.31 12.48
N VAL A 279 -9.56 -11.29 12.95
CA VAL A 279 -10.69 -10.68 12.25
C VAL A 279 -10.33 -9.24 11.94
N LEU A 280 -10.50 -8.85 10.67
CA LEU A 280 -10.15 -7.53 10.19
C LEU A 280 -11.24 -6.99 9.26
N THR A 281 -12.05 -6.07 9.79
CA THR A 281 -13.21 -5.53 9.07
C THR A 281 -13.25 -4.01 9.11
N SER A 282 -13.80 -3.41 8.05
CA SER A 282 -14.08 -1.98 8.00
C SER A 282 -15.32 -1.58 8.80
N GLU A 283 -16.15 -2.56 9.18
CA GLU A 283 -17.32 -2.33 10.00
C GLU A 283 -16.93 -2.12 11.48
N ASN A 284 -17.65 -1.21 12.15
CA ASN A 284 -17.52 -1.02 13.59
C ASN A 284 -18.85 -1.35 14.29
N SER A 285 -19.21 -2.63 14.26
CA SER A 285 -20.47 -3.15 14.82
C SER A 285 -20.24 -3.89 16.14
N GLU A 286 -20.99 -3.51 17.17
CA GLU A 286 -20.96 -4.20 18.47
C GLU A 286 -21.41 -5.65 18.35
N LEU A 287 -22.37 -5.93 17.46
CA LEU A 287 -22.88 -7.28 17.19
C LEU A 287 -21.75 -8.20 16.72
N VAL A 288 -20.93 -7.72 15.79
CA VAL A 288 -19.73 -8.43 15.31
C VAL A 288 -18.75 -8.64 16.45
N GLY A 289 -18.48 -7.61 17.26
CA GLY A 289 -17.60 -7.71 18.43
C GLY A 289 -18.04 -8.81 19.43
N GLN A 290 -19.33 -8.87 19.76
CA GLN A 290 -19.88 -9.90 20.66
C GLN A 290 -19.76 -11.30 20.04
N ARG A 291 -19.97 -11.44 18.73
CA ARG A 291 -19.81 -12.72 18.03
C ARG A 291 -18.36 -13.21 18.08
N MET A 292 -17.39 -12.34 17.81
CA MET A 292 -15.97 -12.71 17.85
C MET A 292 -15.51 -13.07 19.27
N LYS A 293 -16.02 -12.37 20.29
CA LYS A 293 -15.81 -12.74 21.70
C LYS A 293 -16.35 -14.15 22.01
N LYS A 294 -17.57 -14.47 21.55
CA LYS A 294 -18.14 -15.82 21.71
C LYS A 294 -17.32 -16.90 21.00
N LEU A 295 -16.70 -16.57 19.86
CA LEU A 295 -15.80 -17.47 19.13
C LEU A 295 -14.39 -17.54 19.73
N GLN A 296 -14.10 -16.77 20.78
CA GLN A 296 -12.79 -16.66 21.45
C GLN A 296 -11.68 -16.17 20.50
N ILE A 297 -12.01 -15.25 19.60
CA ILE A 297 -11.05 -14.61 18.69
C ILE A 297 -10.59 -13.30 19.33
N GLN A 298 -9.40 -13.31 19.93
CA GLN A 298 -8.86 -12.16 20.65
C GLN A 298 -8.39 -11.05 19.71
N ASP A 299 -7.75 -11.43 18.60
CA ASP A 299 -7.25 -10.52 17.56
C ASP A 299 -8.41 -10.07 16.65
N THR A 300 -9.35 -9.30 17.20
CA THR A 300 -10.49 -8.72 16.46
C THR A 300 -10.31 -7.21 16.30
N PHE A 301 -10.20 -6.76 15.05
CA PHE A 301 -9.95 -5.37 14.71
C PHE A 301 -11.12 -4.83 13.87
N LEU A 302 -11.90 -3.93 14.49
CA LEU A 302 -13.09 -3.32 13.91
C LEU A 302 -12.78 -1.93 13.36
N GLY A 303 -13.52 -1.50 12.35
CA GLY A 303 -13.43 -0.15 11.79
C GLY A 303 -12.17 0.12 10.97
N VAL A 304 -11.42 -0.91 10.56
CA VAL A 304 -10.16 -0.79 9.81
C VAL A 304 -10.44 -0.71 8.31
N LYS A 305 -10.19 0.45 7.72
CA LYS A 305 -10.37 0.68 6.28
C LYS A 305 -9.11 0.37 5.48
N ASP A 306 -7.92 0.65 6.01
CA ASP A 306 -6.66 0.23 5.38
C ASP A 306 -6.15 -1.10 5.96
N LYS A 307 -6.84 -2.18 5.57
CA LYS A 307 -6.56 -3.52 6.07
C LYS A 307 -5.12 -3.98 5.76
N TYR A 308 -4.54 -3.53 4.66
CA TYR A 308 -3.19 -3.94 4.26
C TYR A 308 -2.09 -3.31 5.14
N SER A 309 -2.14 -1.99 5.34
CA SER A 309 -1.20 -1.31 6.25
C SER A 309 -1.26 -1.89 7.65
N PHE A 310 -2.48 -2.07 8.15
CA PHE A 310 -2.71 -2.57 9.50
C PHE A 310 -2.22 -4.00 9.67
N LEU A 311 -2.52 -4.89 8.72
CA LEU A 311 -2.01 -6.27 8.75
C LEU A 311 -0.48 -6.30 8.68
N LYS A 312 0.15 -5.49 7.82
CA LYS A 312 1.62 -5.39 7.76
C LYS A 312 2.21 -4.95 9.11
N HIS A 313 1.56 -4.03 9.81
CA HIS A 313 1.95 -3.61 11.16
C HIS A 313 1.85 -4.75 12.19
N ILE A 314 0.73 -5.47 12.22
CA ILE A 314 0.55 -6.60 13.14
C ILE A 314 1.60 -7.69 12.87
N LEU A 315 1.86 -8.02 11.61
CA LEU A 315 2.87 -9.02 11.25
C LEU A 315 4.28 -8.58 11.66
N ALA A 316 4.62 -7.30 11.53
CA ALA A 316 5.89 -6.76 11.98
C ALA A 316 6.06 -6.92 13.51
N ILE A 317 5.02 -6.61 14.31
CA ILE A 317 5.05 -6.84 15.77
C ILE A 317 5.25 -8.32 16.10
N LYS A 318 4.60 -9.22 15.34
CA LYS A 318 4.69 -10.66 15.53
C LYS A 318 5.95 -11.30 14.92
N ASN A 319 6.87 -10.51 14.36
CA ASN A 319 8.05 -10.99 13.61
C ASN A 319 7.70 -12.03 12.55
N SER A 320 6.58 -11.85 11.86
CA SER A 320 6.10 -12.74 10.81
C SER A 320 5.97 -11.99 9.49
N SER A 321 5.53 -12.70 8.45
CA SER A 321 5.43 -12.16 7.09
C SER A 321 4.09 -12.52 6.48
N PHE A 322 3.73 -11.87 5.38
CA PHE A 322 2.53 -12.26 4.63
C PHE A 322 2.55 -13.73 4.19
N GLY A 323 3.72 -14.36 4.05
CA GLY A 323 3.83 -15.74 3.59
C GLY A 323 3.29 -16.80 4.54
N SER A 324 3.17 -16.48 5.84
CA SER A 324 2.55 -17.33 6.87
C SER A 324 1.06 -17.01 7.08
N VAL A 325 0.48 -16.13 6.25
CA VAL A 325 -0.93 -15.70 6.35
C VAL A 325 -1.78 -16.42 5.30
N ALA A 326 -2.91 -16.97 5.76
CA ALA A 326 -4.06 -17.25 4.94
C ALA A 326 -5.08 -16.11 5.11
N TYR A 327 -5.51 -15.47 4.03
CA TYR A 327 -6.48 -14.37 4.06
C TYR A 327 -7.78 -14.77 3.37
N VAL A 328 -8.93 -14.43 3.95
CA VAL A 328 -10.25 -14.63 3.35
C VAL A 328 -10.99 -13.30 3.26
N GLY A 329 -11.39 -12.93 2.05
CA GLY A 329 -12.16 -11.72 1.74
C GLY A 329 -13.09 -11.95 0.56
N ASP A 330 -14.02 -11.02 0.33
CA ASP A 330 -15.09 -11.18 -0.67
C ASP A 330 -15.22 -9.98 -1.63
N ASP A 331 -14.68 -8.81 -1.28
CA ASP A 331 -14.83 -7.59 -2.07
C ASP A 331 -13.55 -6.74 -2.19
N VAL A 332 -13.64 -5.63 -2.94
CA VAL A 332 -12.52 -4.80 -3.39
C VAL A 332 -11.59 -4.35 -2.27
N ASN A 333 -12.11 -4.08 -1.07
CA ASN A 333 -11.37 -3.67 0.12
C ASN A 333 -10.37 -4.72 0.63
N ASP A 334 -10.47 -5.96 0.15
CA ASP A 334 -9.57 -7.06 0.50
C ASP A 334 -8.48 -7.33 -0.54
N LEU A 335 -8.57 -6.73 -1.73
CA LEU A 335 -7.71 -7.06 -2.88
C LEU A 335 -6.21 -6.97 -2.57
N ALA A 336 -5.77 -5.92 -1.86
CA ALA A 336 -4.37 -5.78 -1.47
C ALA A 336 -3.88 -6.95 -0.61
N ASN A 337 -4.67 -7.41 0.37
CA ASN A 337 -4.32 -8.56 1.21
C ASN A 337 -4.42 -9.89 0.45
N ILE A 338 -5.43 -10.03 -0.42
CA ILE A 338 -5.62 -11.21 -1.26
C ILE A 338 -4.46 -11.41 -2.24
N CYS A 339 -3.93 -10.32 -2.80
CA CYS A 339 -2.78 -10.37 -3.70
C CYS A 339 -1.45 -10.58 -2.97
N SER A 340 -1.38 -10.35 -1.65
CA SER A 340 -0.11 -10.33 -0.90
C SER A 340 0.09 -11.52 0.04
N SER A 341 -0.99 -12.12 0.55
CA SER A 341 -0.93 -13.21 1.54
C SER A 341 -0.44 -14.52 0.93
N GLY A 342 0.24 -15.36 1.73
CA GLY A 342 0.79 -16.65 1.29
C GLY A 342 -0.28 -17.57 0.71
N TRP A 343 -1.48 -17.58 1.29
CA TRP A 343 -2.67 -18.09 0.63
C TRP A 343 -3.82 -17.10 0.74
N SER A 344 -4.58 -16.95 -0.34
CA SER A 344 -5.83 -16.20 -0.32
C SER A 344 -7.01 -17.03 -0.79
N PHE A 345 -8.14 -16.82 -0.12
CA PHE A 345 -9.39 -17.51 -0.38
C PHE A 345 -10.50 -16.49 -0.58
N THR A 346 -11.50 -16.86 -1.37
CA THR A 346 -12.74 -16.09 -1.46
C THR A 346 -13.95 -17.02 -1.55
N PRO A 347 -15.08 -16.71 -0.88
CA PRO A 347 -16.31 -17.48 -0.98
C PRO A 347 -16.87 -17.60 -2.40
N ALA A 348 -17.67 -18.64 -2.67
CA ALA A 348 -18.25 -18.88 -3.99
C ALA A 348 -19.16 -17.73 -4.49
N ASN A 349 -19.80 -17.01 -3.57
CA ASN A 349 -20.65 -15.85 -3.83
C ASN A 349 -19.92 -14.48 -3.78
N ALA A 350 -18.60 -14.47 -3.62
CA ALA A 350 -17.82 -13.23 -3.65
C ALA A 350 -17.88 -12.50 -5.00
N THR A 351 -17.47 -11.24 -5.03
CA THR A 351 -17.45 -10.46 -6.28
C THR A 351 -16.45 -11.03 -7.28
N ASP A 352 -16.75 -10.89 -8.58
CA ASP A 352 -15.91 -11.45 -9.64
C ASP A 352 -14.51 -10.86 -9.64
N ILE A 353 -14.37 -9.57 -9.33
CA ILE A 353 -13.05 -8.93 -9.23
C ILE A 353 -12.18 -9.64 -8.20
N VAL A 354 -12.71 -10.00 -7.02
CA VAL A 354 -11.92 -10.70 -6.01
C VAL A 354 -11.60 -12.13 -6.43
N LYS A 355 -12.54 -12.84 -7.05
CA LYS A 355 -12.33 -14.21 -7.58
C LYS A 355 -11.19 -14.30 -8.58
N HIS A 356 -10.97 -13.28 -9.41
CA HIS A 356 -9.85 -13.25 -10.36
C HIS A 356 -8.47 -13.09 -9.69
N HIS A 357 -8.42 -12.60 -8.44
CA HIS A 357 -7.17 -12.36 -7.72
C HIS A 357 -6.91 -13.36 -6.59
N ALA A 358 -7.92 -14.06 -6.08
CA ALA A 358 -7.76 -15.08 -5.05
C ALA A 358 -7.06 -16.33 -5.57
N ASP A 359 -6.24 -16.97 -4.73
CA ASP A 359 -5.58 -18.23 -5.10
C ASP A 359 -6.60 -19.37 -5.18
N ILE A 360 -7.62 -19.35 -4.30
CA ILE A 360 -8.65 -20.38 -4.21
C ILE A 360 -10.03 -19.71 -4.09
N VAL A 361 -10.88 -19.93 -5.10
CA VAL A 361 -12.32 -19.72 -4.98
C VAL A 361 -12.93 -20.95 -4.31
N LEU A 362 -13.58 -20.74 -3.17
CA LEU A 362 -14.19 -21.80 -2.36
C LEU A 362 -15.42 -22.39 -3.06
N ARG A 363 -15.82 -23.58 -2.63
CA ARG A 363 -17.04 -24.21 -3.14
C ARG A 363 -18.29 -23.72 -2.43
N ASN A 364 -18.18 -23.38 -1.16
CA ASN A 364 -19.29 -22.90 -0.35
C ASN A 364 -19.41 -21.37 -0.39
N ASP A 365 -20.65 -20.90 -0.27
CA ASP A 365 -20.96 -19.49 -0.08
C ASP A 365 -20.61 -19.03 1.34
N SER A 366 -20.38 -17.74 1.50
CA SER A 366 -20.16 -17.12 2.80
C SER A 366 -21.35 -17.33 3.75
N GLY A 367 -21.04 -17.44 5.04
CA GLY A 367 -22.06 -17.75 6.06
C GLY A 367 -22.75 -19.12 5.91
N THR A 368 -22.22 -20.03 5.07
CA THR A 368 -22.80 -21.37 4.87
C THR A 368 -21.78 -22.53 4.96
N GLY A 369 -20.59 -22.29 5.53
CA GLY A 369 -19.53 -23.29 5.64
C GLY A 369 -18.23 -22.97 4.90
N ALA A 370 -18.12 -21.78 4.30
CA ALA A 370 -16.91 -21.34 3.59
C ALA A 370 -15.68 -21.28 4.50
N ILE A 371 -15.82 -20.74 5.72
CA ILE A 371 -14.69 -20.67 6.67
C ILE A 371 -14.29 -22.07 7.11
N ARG A 372 -15.25 -22.99 7.29
CA ARG A 372 -14.97 -24.40 7.60
C ARG A 372 -14.11 -25.05 6.51
N GLU A 373 -14.43 -24.81 5.24
CA GLU A 373 -13.64 -25.30 4.09
C GLU A 373 -12.21 -24.74 4.10
N VAL A 374 -12.05 -23.45 4.43
CA VAL A 374 -10.73 -22.82 4.60
C VAL A 374 -9.94 -23.49 5.72
N CYS A 375 -10.56 -23.69 6.89
CA CYS A 375 -9.91 -24.31 8.03
C CYS A 375 -9.38 -25.72 7.70
N GLU A 376 -10.18 -26.55 7.04
CA GLU A 376 -9.77 -27.89 6.62
C GLU A 376 -8.64 -27.86 5.60
N THR A 377 -8.67 -26.89 4.69
CA THR A 377 -7.61 -26.68 3.68
C THR A 377 -6.29 -26.29 4.34
N ILE A 378 -6.32 -25.35 5.29
CA ILE A 378 -5.12 -24.90 6.04
C ILE A 378 -4.55 -26.06 6.86
N LEU A 379 -5.37 -26.80 7.59
CA LEU A 379 -4.91 -27.97 8.37
C LEU A 379 -4.23 -29.00 7.48
N LYS A 380 -4.80 -29.28 6.31
CA LYS A 380 -4.19 -30.21 5.33
C LYS A 380 -2.89 -29.66 4.77
N TYR A 381 -2.82 -28.36 4.49
CA TYR A 381 -1.62 -27.70 3.98
C TYR A 381 -0.48 -27.71 5.01
N ASN A 382 -0.78 -27.39 6.27
CA ASN A 382 0.20 -27.29 7.34
C ASN A 382 0.83 -28.64 7.72
N LYS A 383 0.15 -29.77 7.48
CA LYS A 383 0.72 -31.13 7.64
C LYS A 383 1.98 -31.41 6.81
N ARG A 384 2.30 -30.56 5.83
CA ARG A 384 3.54 -30.67 5.03
C ARG A 384 4.78 -30.15 5.77
N TYR A 385 4.57 -29.51 6.92
CA TYR A 385 5.61 -28.92 7.77
C TYR A 385 5.77 -29.69 9.10
N ASP A 386 5.00 -30.76 9.28
CA ASP A 386 5.15 -31.76 10.33
C ASP A 386 5.98 -32.94 9.78
#